data_AF-A0A7G9TCX0-F1
#
_entry.id   AF-A0A7G9TCX0-F1
#
_cell.length_a   1.000
_cell.length_b   1.000
_cell.length_c   1.000
_cell.angle_alpha   90.00
_cell.angle_beta   90.00
_cell.angle_gamma   90.00
#
_symmetry.space_group_name_H-M   'P 1'
#
loop_
_entity.id
_entity.type
_entity.pdbx_description
1 polymer ?
#
loop_
_entity_poly.entity_id
_entity_poly.type
_entity_poly.pdbx_seq_one_letter_code
_entity_poly.pdbx_strand_id
1 'polypeptide(L)' 'MPLGDVAGEAMSGTFRFIARIVFEIVVDVILRGTGAMILRLLRPKHDPGETAAMMTGLVFWGTAITLFFLVFRMGR' A
#
# COMPACT_ATOMS: atom_id res chain seq x y z
N MET A 1 -29.82 26.91 5.16
CA MET A 1 -29.48 25.50 4.88
C MET A 1 -29.67 24.71 6.16
N PRO A 2 -30.36 23.55 6.13
CA PRO A 2 -30.56 22.75 7.33
C PRO A 2 -29.20 22.26 7.85
N LEU A 3 -29.00 22.32 9.17
CA LEU A 3 -27.75 21.94 9.83
C LEU A 3 -27.29 20.50 9.48
N GLY A 4 -28.22 19.64 9.07
CA GLY A 4 -27.93 18.27 8.62
C GLY A 4 -27.13 18.19 7.31
N ASP A 5 -27.34 19.10 6.36
CA ASP A 5 -26.62 19.09 5.08
C ASP A 5 -25.14 19.48 5.28
N VAL A 6 -24.90 20.48 6.13
CA VAL A 6 -23.54 20.95 6.48
C VAL A 6 -22.78 19.88 7.26
N ALA A 7 -23.44 19.19 8.18
CA ALA A 7 -22.85 18.09 8.94
C ALA A 7 -22.51 16.90 8.04
N GLY A 8 -23.39 16.55 7.09
CA GLY A 8 -23.15 15.45 6.14
C GLY A 8 -21.97 15.72 5.21
N GLU A 9 -21.86 16.94 4.68
CA GLU A 9 -20.78 17.33 3.78
C GLU A 9 -19.41 17.40 4.51
N ALA A 10 -19.39 17.97 5.71
CA ALA A 10 -18.20 17.98 6.56
C ALA A 10 -17.76 16.58 6.97
N MET A 11 -18.68 15.71 7.40
CA MET A 11 -18.38 14.32 7.76
C MET A 11 -17.83 13.51 6.58
N SER A 12 -18.39 13.69 5.38
CA SER A 12 -17.90 13.04 4.16
C SER A 12 -16.45 13.44 3.84
N GLY A 13 -16.15 14.74 3.94
CA GLY A 13 -14.79 15.27 3.76
C GLY A 13 -13.79 14.69 4.77
N THR A 14 -14.15 14.71 6.05
CA THR A 14 -13.30 14.17 7.13
C THR A 14 -13.08 12.66 6.95
N PHE A 15 -14.12 11.89 6.65
CA PHE A 15 -14.00 10.45 6.45
C PHE A 15 -13.08 10.13 5.26
N ARG A 16 -13.22 10.85 4.14
CA ARG A 16 -12.34 10.68 2.97
C ARG A 16 -10.89 11.00 3.29
N PHE A 17 -10.64 12.02 4.10
CA PHE A 17 -9.30 12.39 4.55
C PHE A 17 -8.69 11.29 5.43
N ILE A 18 -9.43 10.79 6.41
CA ILE A 18 -8.99 9.68 7.28
C ILE A 18 -8.71 8.43 6.44
N ALA A 19 -9.64 8.05 5.57
CA ALA A 19 -9.49 6.89 4.70
C ALA A 19 -8.23 7.00 3.82
N ARG A 20 -7.94 8.20 3.29
CA ARG A 20 -6.73 8.45 2.52
C ARG A 20 -5.46 8.26 3.35
N ILE A 21 -5.40 8.82 4.57
CA ILE A 21 -4.23 8.66 5.46
C ILE A 21 -4.03 7.19 5.80
N VAL A 22 -5.09 6.50 6.20
CA VAL A 22 -5.03 5.07 6.54
C VAL A 22 -4.54 4.28 5.32
N PHE A 23 -5.06 4.58 4.13
CA PHE A 23 -4.61 3.94 2.90
C PHE A 23 -3.13 4.21 2.60
N GLU A 24 -2.67 5.45 2.70
CA GLU A 24 -1.25 5.82 2.49
C GLU A 24 -0.34 5.07 3.47
N ILE A 25 -0.70 5.00 4.76
CA ILE A 25 0.05 4.26 5.77
C ILE A 25 0.06 2.76 5.47
N VAL A 26 -1.10 2.18 5.14
CA VAL A 26 -1.22 0.75 4.84
C VAL A 26 -0.39 0.40 3.62
N VAL A 27 -0.45 1.21 2.56
CA VAL A 27 0.36 1.01 1.35
C VAL A 27 1.84 1.13 1.66
N ASP A 28 2.27 2.13 2.42
CA ASP A 28 3.68 2.28 2.80
C ASP A 28 4.16 1.07 3.63
N VAL A 29 3.41 0.67 4.65
CA VAL A 29 3.74 -0.50 5.48
C VAL A 29 3.79 -1.77 4.64
N ILE A 30 2.84 -1.98 3.73
CA ILE A 30 2.82 -3.15 2.86
C ILE A 30 4.00 -3.13 1.90
N LEU A 31 4.25 -2.03 1.18
CA LEU A 31 5.33 -1.96 0.21
C LEU A 31 6.69 -1.95 0.90
N ARG A 32 6.96 -0.93 1.71
CA ARG A 32 8.24 -0.76 2.39
C ARG A 32 8.53 -1.89 3.37
N GLY A 33 7.54 -2.30 4.17
CA GLY A 33 7.70 -3.39 5.13
C GLY A 33 8.02 -4.72 4.45
N THR A 34 7.32 -5.06 3.37
CA THR A 34 7.60 -6.28 2.60
C THR A 34 8.99 -6.22 1.98
N GLY A 35 9.35 -5.11 1.34
CA GLY A 35 10.66 -4.97 0.72
C GLY A 35 11.81 -4.96 1.73
N ALA A 36 11.64 -4.33 2.90
CA ALA A 36 12.61 -4.37 3.98
C ALA A 36 12.79 -5.80 4.53
N MET A 37 11.69 -6.55 4.68
CA MET A 37 11.74 -7.96 5.09
C MET A 37 12.50 -8.82 4.08
N ILE A 38 12.20 -8.67 2.78
CA ILE A 38 12.89 -9.40 1.70
C ILE A 38 14.38 -9.05 1.70
N LEU A 39 14.73 -7.77 1.76
CA LEU A 39 16.13 -7.35 1.76
C LEU A 39 16.89 -7.81 3.01
N ARG A 40 16.25 -7.81 4.19
CA ARG A 40 16.83 -8.38 5.42
C ARG A 40 17.06 -9.88 5.29
N LEU A 41 16.19 -10.60 4.60
CA LEU A 41 16.35 -12.03 4.36
C LEU A 41 17.50 -12.30 3.37
N LEU A 42 17.63 -11.51 2.31
CA LEU A 42 18.65 -11.69 1.28
C LEU A 42 20.03 -11.12 1.66
N ARG A 43 20.06 -10.04 2.44
CA ARG A 43 21.27 -9.36 2.91
C ARG A 43 21.15 -9.01 4.40
N PRO A 44 21.19 -10.01 5.30
CA PRO A 44 21.00 -9.79 6.73
C PRO A 44 22.07 -8.90 7.38
N LYS A 45 23.26 -8.78 6.78
CA LYS A 45 24.35 -7.93 7.27
C LYS A 45 24.29 -6.47 6.79
N HIS A 46 23.30 -6.10 6.00
CA HIS A 46 23.16 -4.76 5.46
C HIS A 46 21.79 -4.20 5.80
N ASP A 47 21.76 -3.04 6.44
CA ASP A 47 20.48 -2.37 6.67
C ASP A 47 19.90 -1.91 5.32
N PRO A 48 18.68 -2.34 4.97
CA PRO A 48 18.08 -1.94 3.72
C PRO A 48 17.80 -0.44 3.75
N GLY A 49 18.43 0.29 2.82
CA GLY A 49 18.12 1.69 2.58
C GLY A 49 16.63 1.88 2.27
N GLU A 50 16.06 3.00 2.68
CA GLU A 50 14.64 3.30 2.55
C GLU A 50 14.12 3.15 1.12
N THR A 51 14.83 3.73 0.15
CA THR A 51 14.52 3.60 -1.28
C THR A 51 14.61 2.16 -1.76
N ALA A 52 15.61 1.40 -1.30
CA ALA A 52 15.79 0.01 -1.71
C ALA A 52 14.65 -0.88 -1.19
N ALA A 53 14.22 -0.68 0.06
CA ALA A 53 13.08 -1.37 0.64
C ALA A 53 11.79 -1.06 -0.15
N MET A 54 11.53 0.22 -0.42
CA MET A 54 10.34 0.64 -1.17
C MET A 54 10.32 0.04 -2.58
N MET A 55 11.44 0.10 -3.32
CA MET A 55 11.55 -0.48 -4.66
C MET A 55 11.39 -2.00 -4.66
N THR A 56 11.99 -2.68 -3.69
CA THR A 56 11.89 -4.15 -3.57
C THR A 56 10.44 -4.58 -3.32
N GLY A 57 9.74 -3.88 -2.42
CA GLY A 57 8.33 -4.12 -2.15
C GLY A 57 7.44 -3.88 -3.37
N LEU A 58 7.69 -2.79 -4.10
CA LEU A 58 6.95 -2.45 -5.31
C LEU A 58 7.13 -3.50 -6.42
N VAL A 59 8.35 -3.98 -6.63
CA VAL A 59 8.64 -5.07 -7.58
C VAL A 59 7.95 -6.36 -7.15
N PHE A 60 8.02 -6.72 -5.87
CA PHE A 60 7.36 -7.91 -5.34
C PHE A 60 5.85 -7.88 -5.55
N TRP A 61 5.18 -6.78 -5.16
CA TRP A 61 3.74 -6.68 -5.31
C TRP A 61 3.30 -6.53 -6.78
N GLY A 62 4.04 -5.78 -7.59
CA GLY A 62 3.77 -5.66 -9.02
C GLY A 62 3.86 -7.00 -9.75
N THR A 63 4.88 -7.81 -9.43
CA THR A 63 5.01 -9.17 -9.97
C THR A 63 3.92 -10.11 -9.44
N ALA A 64 3.62 -10.07 -8.14
CA ALA A 64 2.54 -10.89 -7.55
C ALA A 64 1.18 -10.60 -8.18
N ILE A 65 0.81 -9.32 -8.35
CA ILE A 65 -0.44 -8.91 -9.00
C ILE A 65 -0.46 -9.36 -10.47
N THR A 66 0.65 -9.17 -11.19
CA THR A 66 0.76 -9.58 -12.59
C THR A 66 0.59 -11.08 -12.76
N LEU A 67 1.29 -11.88 -11.94
CA LEU A 67 1.18 -13.33 -11.94
C LEU A 67 -0.23 -13.80 -11.58
N PHE A 68 -0.82 -13.20 -10.54
CA PHE A 68 -2.20 -13.48 -10.15
C PHE A 68 -3.17 -13.23 -11.31
N PHE A 69 -3.03 -12.09 -12.00
CA PHE A 69 -3.87 -11.76 -13.15
C PHE A 69 -3.66 -12.73 -14.33
N LEU A 70 -2.42 -13.13 -14.60
CA LEU A 70 -2.10 -14.09 -15.66
C LEU A 70 -2.68 -15.47 -15.37
N VAL A 71 -2.54 -15.97 -14.15
CA VAL A 71 -3.11 -17.25 -13.71
C VAL A 71 -4.63 -17.21 -13.78
N PHE A 72 -5.25 -16.13 -13.27
CA PHE A 72 -6.70 -15.97 -13.32
C PHE A 72 -7.25 -15.81 -14.74
N ARG A 73 -6.44 -15.27 -15.66
CA ARG A 73 -6.80 -15.18 -17.08
C ARG A 73 -6.60 -16.47 -17.85
N MET A 74 -5.63 -17.31 -17.48
CA MET A 74 -5.43 -18.63 -18.09
C MET A 74 -6.39 -19.69 -17.55
N GLY A 75 -6.90 -19.52 -16.33
CA GLY A 75 -7.88 -20.43 -15.72
C GLY A 75 -9.35 -20.16 -16.08
N ARG A 76 -9.63 -19.12 -16.88
CA ARG A 76 -10.95 -18.85 -17.48
C ARG A 76 -10.92 -19.17 -18.97
#